data_AF-A0A372NFG2-F1
#
_entry.id   AF-A0A372NFG2-F1
#
_cell.length_a   1.000
_cell.length_b   1.000
_cell.length_c   1.000
_cell.angle_alpha   90.00
_cell.angle_beta   90.00
_cell.angle_gamma   90.00
#
_symmetry.space_group_name_H-M   'P 1'
#
loop_
_entity.id
_entity.type
_entity.pdbx_description
1 polymer ?
#
loop_
_entity_poly.entity_id
_entity_poly.type
_entity_poly.pdbx_seq_one_letter_code
_entity_poly.pdbx_strand_id
1 'polypeptide(L)' 'MADQEQAELRLAAARLRQEHEDYDAAINAMIQVGCEALKIQRMKKKKLILKDKLSKLEDQIIPDIIA' A
#
# COMPACT_ATOMS: atom_id res chain seq x y z
N MET A 1 12.41 -19.57 -14.44
CA MET A 1 11.39 -19.73 -13.38
C MET A 1 11.55 -18.65 -12.31
N ALA A 2 12.75 -18.42 -11.78
CA ALA A 2 13.03 -17.34 -10.81
C ALA A 2 12.67 -15.92 -11.31
N ASP A 3 12.92 -15.59 -12.58
CA ASP A 3 12.56 -14.26 -13.13
C ASP A 3 11.05 -14.01 -13.21
N GLN A 4 10.27 -15.08 -13.38
CA GLN A 4 8.81 -14.99 -13.51
C GLN A 4 8.16 -14.75 -12.15
N GLU A 5 8.66 -15.42 -11.11
CA GLU A 5 8.25 -15.21 -9.73
C GLU A 5 8.62 -13.79 -9.24
N GLN A 6 9.80 -13.29 -9.60
CA GLN A 6 10.17 -11.89 -9.34
C GLN A 6 9.29 -10.88 -10.07
N ALA A 7 8.92 -11.16 -11.33
CA ALA A 7 8.01 -10.30 -12.08
C ALA A 7 6.61 -10.27 -11.47
N GLU A 8 6.09 -11.41 -11.01
CA GLU A 8 4.81 -11.51 -10.31
C GLU A 8 4.81 -10.74 -8.99
N LEU A 9 5.89 -10.86 -8.20
CA LEU A 9 6.05 -10.08 -6.96
C LEU A 9 6.07 -8.57 -7.26
N ARG A 10 6.82 -8.12 -8.27
CA ARG A 10 6.84 -6.70 -8.68
C ARG A 10 5.47 -6.20 -9.12
N LEU A 11 4.71 -7.01 -9.86
CA LEU A 11 3.33 -6.67 -10.24
C LEU A 11 2.41 -6.59 -9.03
N ALA A 12 2.52 -7.51 -8.07
CA ALA A 12 1.76 -7.47 -6.83
C ALA A 12 2.11 -6.22 -6.00
N ALA A 13 3.38 -5.86 -5.90
CA ALA A 13 3.84 -4.64 -5.24
C ALA A 13 3.26 -3.38 -5.92
N ALA A 14 3.28 -3.33 -7.25
CA ALA A 14 2.72 -2.21 -8.01
C ALA A 14 1.21 -2.05 -7.77
N ARG A 15 0.45 -3.15 -7.74
CA ARG A 15 -0.98 -3.13 -7.41
C ARG A 15 -1.25 -2.63 -6.00
N LEU A 16 -0.49 -3.11 -5.01
CA LEU A 16 -0.61 -2.65 -3.62
C LEU A 16 -0.26 -1.17 -3.45
N ARG A 17 0.75 -0.67 -4.18
CA ARG A 17 1.08 0.77 -4.22
C ARG A 17 -0.07 1.59 -4.75
N GLN A 18 -0.62 1.19 -5.89
CA GLN A 18 -1.75 1.88 -6.50
C GLN A 18 -2.95 1.92 -5.57
N GLU A 19 -3.30 0.78 -4.96
CA GLU A 19 -4.40 0.72 -3.98
C GLU A 19 -4.12 1.64 -2.78
N HIS A 20 -2.89 1.68 -2.28
CA HIS A 20 -2.49 2.58 -1.20
C HIS A 20 -2.61 4.07 -1.57
N GLU A 21 -2.27 4.46 -2.80
CA GLU A 21 -2.47 5.81 -3.32
C GLU A 21 -3.96 6.15 -3.45
N ASP A 22 -4.79 5.22 -3.92
CA ASP A 22 -6.24 5.38 -4.00
C ASP A 22 -6.86 5.64 -2.62
N TYR A 23 -6.41 4.90 -1.59
CA TYR A 23 -6.83 5.16 -0.21
C TYR A 23 -6.41 6.55 0.26
N ASP A 24 -5.24 7.05 -0.14
CA ASP A 24 -4.80 8.38 0.23
C ASP A 24 -5.63 9.48 -0.42
N ALA A 25 -5.90 9.34 -1.72
CA ALA A 25 -6.79 10.22 -2.46
C ALA A 25 -8.20 10.23 -1.83
N ALA A 26 -8.74 9.06 -1.49
CA ALA A 26 -10.03 8.95 -0.82
C ALA A 26 -10.03 9.59 0.58
N ILE A 27 -8.96 9.43 1.36
CA ILE A 27 -8.81 10.09 2.66
C ILE A 27 -8.78 11.60 2.51
N ASN A 28 -8.02 12.13 1.56
CA ASN A 28 -7.94 13.57 1.30
C ASN A 28 -9.29 14.13 0.86
N ALA A 29 -10.01 13.44 -0.03
CA ALA A 29 -11.35 13.82 -0.43
C ALA A 29 -12.34 13.81 0.75
N MET A 30 -12.31 12.78 1.60
CA MET A 30 -13.13 12.72 2.81
C MET A 30 -12.82 13.86 3.79
N ILE A 31 -11.56 14.25 3.92
CA ILE A 31 -11.16 15.40 4.75
C ILE A 31 -11.72 16.70 4.18
N GLN A 32 -11.61 16.91 2.86
CA GLN A 32 -12.13 18.10 2.19
C GLN A 32 -13.65 18.24 2.29
N VAL A 33 -14.37 17.12 2.21
CA VAL A 33 -15.83 17.08 2.34
C VAL A 33 -16.28 17.18 3.81
N GLY A 34 -15.36 17.12 4.79
CA GLY A 34 -15.70 17.18 6.21
C GLY A 34 -16.37 15.90 6.72
N CYS A 35 -15.95 14.74 6.22
CA CYS A 35 -16.47 13.44 6.66
C CYS A 35 -16.11 13.15 8.12
N GLU A 36 -16.85 12.23 8.75
CA GLU A 36 -16.64 11.89 10.17
C GLU A 36 -15.23 11.37 10.44
N ALA A 37 -14.63 11.85 11.54
CA ALA A 37 -13.29 11.47 11.96
C ALA A 37 -13.11 9.95 12.10
N LEU A 38 -14.14 9.22 12.55
CA LEU A 38 -14.10 7.77 12.69
C LEU A 38 -13.99 7.04 11.34
N LYS A 39 -14.64 7.55 10.28
CA LYS A 39 -14.53 7.01 8.92
C LYS A 39 -13.14 7.25 8.36
N ILE A 40 -12.61 8.46 8.54
CA ILE A 40 -11.24 8.82 8.15
C ILE A 40 -10.21 7.93 8.88
N GLN A 41 -10.37 7.70 10.19
CA GLN A 41 -9.51 6.81 10.97
C GLN A 41 -9.56 5.36 10.47
N ARG A 42 -10.74 4.84 10.14
CA ARG A 42 -10.88 3.49 9.56
C ARG A 42 -10.15 3.36 8.23
N MET A 43 -10.24 4.37 7.35
CA MET A 43 -9.51 4.35 6.08
C MET A 43 -8.00 4.48 6.28
N LYS A 44 -7.54 5.34 7.20
CA LYS A 44 -6.12 5.43 7.57
C LYS A 44 -5.57 4.09 8.08
N LYS A 45 -6.37 3.36 8.89
CA LYS A 45 -5.99 2.02 9.34
C LYS A 45 -5.87 1.02 8.18
N LYS A 46 -6.80 1.05 7.21
CA LYS A 46 -6.69 0.22 6.00
C LYS A 46 -5.46 0.57 5.17
N LYS A 47 -5.20 1.87 4.97
CA LYS A 47 -3.99 2.37 4.30
C LYS A 47 -2.71 1.87 4.97
N LEU A 48 -2.66 1.88 6.30
CA LEU A 48 -1.51 1.37 7.05
C LEU A 48 -1.26 -0.13 6.81
N ILE A 49 -2.33 -0.95 6.81
CA ILE A 49 -2.22 -2.39 6.55
C ILE A 49 -1.69 -2.65 5.12
N LEU A 50 -2.12 -1.85 4.13
CA LEU A 50 -1.60 -1.96 2.77
C LEU A 50 -0.13 -1.58 2.68
N LYS A 51 0.27 -0.52 3.39
CA LYS A 51 1.69 -0.14 3.50
C LYS A 51 2.52 -1.26 4.14
N ASP A 52 2.06 -1.85 5.23
CA ASP A 52 2.78 -2.95 5.89
C ASP A 52 2.89 -4.18 4.98
N LYS A 53 1.84 -4.49 4.21
CA LYS A 53 1.88 -5.56 3.20
C LYS A 53 2.85 -5.24 2.07
N LEU A 54 2.85 -3.98 1.60
CA LEU A 54 3.77 -3.52 0.57
C LEU A 54 5.22 -3.65 1.04
N SER A 55 5.56 -3.16 2.25
CA SER A 55 6.92 -3.28 2.80
C SER A 55 7.36 -4.74 2.90
N LYS A 56 6.51 -5.64 3.39
CA LYS A 56 6.83 -7.08 3.44
C LYS A 56 7.07 -7.70 2.05
N LEU A 57 6.43 -7.18 1.02
CA LEU A 57 6.55 -7.67 -0.35
C LEU A 57 7.77 -7.04 -1.04
N GLU A 58 8.07 -5.78 -0.73
CA GLU A 58 9.31 -5.11 -1.13
C GLU A 58 10.54 -5.75 -0.49
N ASP A 59 10.49 -6.12 0.79
CA ASP A 59 11.57 -6.85 1.49
C ASP A 59 11.89 -8.20 0.83
N GLN A 60 10.87 -8.87 0.25
CA GLN A 60 11.06 -10.11 -0.50
C GLN A 60 11.65 -9.90 -1.90
N ILE A 61 11.34 -8.76 -2.54
CA ILE A 61 11.90 -8.39 -3.85
C ILE A 61 13.32 -7.83 -3.70
N ILE A 62 13.60 -7.19 -2.57
CA ILE A 62 14.82 -6.46 -2.25
C ILE A 62 15.37 -6.98 -0.91
N PRO A 63 16.00 -8.16 -0.87
CA PRO A 63 16.58 -8.66 0.38
C PRO A 63 17.81 -7.86 0.84
N ASP A 64 18.28 -6.87 0.07
CA ASP A 64 19.68 -6.43 0.10
C ASP A 64 19.88 -4.90 0.08
N ILE A 65 19.01 -4.11 0.72
CA ILE A 65 19.21 -2.64 0.86
C ILE A 65 19.03 -2.13 2.31
N ILE A 66 18.67 -2.99 3.28
CA ILE A 66 18.62 -2.62 4.70
C ILE A 66 19.53 -3.56 5.50
N ALA A 67 20.84 -3.29 5.40
CA ALA A 67 21.88 -3.66 6.37
C ALA A 67 22.45 -2.37 6.98
#